data_AF-A0A9X1T5H7-F1
#
_entry.id   AF-A0A9X1T5H7-F1
#
_cell.length_a   1.000
_cell.length_b   1.000
_cell.length_c   1.000
_cell.angle_alpha   90.00
_cell.angle_beta   90.00
_cell.angle_gamma   90.00
#
_symmetry.space_group_name_H-M   'P 1'
#
loop_
_entity.id
_entity.type
_entity.pdbx_description
1 polymer ?
#
loop_
_entity_poly.entity_id
_entity_poly.type
_entity_poly.pdbx_seq_one_letter_code
_entity_poly.pdbx_strand_id
1 'polypeptide(L)'
;MSAQHEIAKLDRQLAAKGEPVVFKRVVFETGTEQDVPTRAFIRGATPEEIAAGIDVHTSRIVLSPTGLSGFIPKEGDQLLVAGSPRSVTVAETRRIGEHIVRFDLQAAG
;
A
#
# COMPACT_ATOMS: atom_id res chain seq x y z
N MET A 1 -10.16 -11.84 18.38
CA MET A 1 -9.52 -11.99 17.06
C MET A 1 -8.03 -11.76 17.24
N SER A 2 -7.16 -12.65 16.73
CA SER A 2 -5.71 -12.49 16.82
C SER A 2 -5.16 -11.74 15.60
N ALA A 3 -4.00 -11.09 15.75
CA ALA A 3 -3.35 -10.37 14.65
C ALA A 3 -3.05 -11.27 13.44
N GLN A 4 -2.55 -12.49 13.69
CA GLN A 4 -2.28 -13.47 12.63
C GLN A 4 -3.54 -13.87 11.85
N HIS A 5 -4.70 -13.96 12.52
CA HIS A 5 -5.95 -14.29 11.84
C HIS A 5 -6.36 -13.19 10.85
N GLU A 6 -6.22 -11.92 11.23
CA GLU A 6 -6.55 -10.79 10.34
C GLU A 6 -5.56 -10.68 9.17
N ILE A 7 -4.27 -10.88 9.42
CA ILE A 7 -3.25 -10.91 8.35
C ILE A 7 -3.57 -12.05 7.35
N ALA A 8 -3.79 -13.28 7.83
CA ALA A 8 -4.10 -14.42 6.96
C ALA A 8 -5.42 -14.24 6.20
N LYS A 9 -6.40 -13.52 6.78
CA LYS A 9 -7.64 -13.16 6.09
C LYS A 9 -7.38 -12.15 4.98
N LEU A 10 -6.61 -11.09 5.24
CA LEU A 10 -6.24 -10.10 4.25
C LEU A 10 -5.39 -10.71 3.13
N ASP A 11 -4.42 -11.56 3.46
CA ASP A 11 -3.57 -12.26 2.48
C ASP A 11 -4.40 -13.08 1.50
N ARG A 12 -5.40 -13.82 1.98
CA ARG A 12 -6.33 -14.55 1.11
C ARG A 12 -7.14 -13.63 0.20
N GLN A 13 -7.55 -12.46 0.68
CA GLN A 13 -8.27 -11.48 -0.14
C GLN A 13 -7.38 -10.86 -1.22
N LEU A 14 -6.14 -10.53 -0.89
CA LEU A 14 -5.16 -9.97 -1.83
C LEU A 14 -4.66 -11.01 -2.84
N ALA A 15 -4.59 -12.28 -2.46
CA ALA A 15 -4.33 -13.36 -3.40
C ALA A 15 -5.45 -13.47 -4.46
N ALA A 16 -6.71 -13.28 -4.05
CA ALA A 16 -7.86 -13.40 -4.95
C ALA A 16 -8.15 -12.13 -5.78
N LYS A 17 -7.98 -10.94 -5.18
CA LYS A 17 -8.44 -9.66 -5.75
C LYS A 17 -7.36 -8.58 -5.84
N GLY A 18 -6.17 -8.86 -5.34
CA GLY A 18 -5.05 -7.92 -5.39
C GLY A 18 -4.40 -7.91 -6.77
N GLU A 19 -3.80 -6.77 -7.08
CA GLU A 19 -3.01 -6.52 -8.26
C GLU A 19 -1.51 -6.50 -7.90
N PRO A 20 -0.63 -6.92 -8.82
CA PRO A 20 0.80 -6.86 -8.61
C PRO A 20 1.27 -5.40 -8.61
N VAL A 21 2.08 -5.04 -7.62
CA VAL A 21 2.69 -3.72 -7.50
C VAL A 21 4.14 -3.84 -7.06
N VAL A 22 4.93 -2.81 -7.33
CA VAL A 22 6.33 -2.74 -6.89
C VAL A 22 6.54 -1.43 -6.14
N PHE A 23 6.90 -1.53 -4.86
CA PHE A 23 7.40 -0.37 -4.12
C PHE A 23 8.83 -0.09 -4.54
N LYS A 24 9.13 1.20 -4.72
CA LYS A 24 10.47 1.71 -4.98
C LYS A 24 10.81 2.79 -3.98
N ARG A 25 11.93 2.61 -3.28
CA ARG A 25 12.52 3.64 -2.41
C ARG A 25 14.02 3.70 -2.65
N VAL A 26 14.52 4.88 -2.96
CA VAL A 26 15.96 5.16 -2.93
C VAL A 26 16.35 5.42 -1.47
N VAL A 27 17.24 4.60 -0.92
CA VAL A 27 17.80 4.84 0.41
C VAL A 27 19.02 5.74 0.25
N PHE A 28 18.86 7.04 0.52
CA PHE A 28 19.90 8.06 0.30
C PHE A 28 21.23 7.74 0.98
N GLU A 29 21.20 7.09 2.15
CA GLU A 29 22.41 6.74 2.92
C GLU A 29 23.28 5.70 2.21
N THR A 30 22.69 4.80 1.44
CA THR A 30 23.39 3.71 0.74
C THR A 30 23.38 3.86 -0.77
N GLY A 31 22.64 4.84 -1.30
CA GLY A 31 22.36 4.99 -2.73
C GLY A 31 21.63 3.80 -3.34
N THR A 32 21.11 2.87 -2.53
CA THR A 32 20.54 1.62 -3.00
C THR A 32 19.05 1.81 -3.28
N GLU A 33 18.62 1.39 -4.47
CA GLU A 33 17.21 1.25 -4.81
C GLU A 33 16.67 -0.03 -4.19
N GLN A 34 15.67 0.11 -3.33
CA GLN A 34 14.93 -1.02 -2.78
C GLN A 34 13.63 -1.20 -3.58
N ASP A 35 13.60 -2.27 -4.38
CA ASP A 35 12.41 -2.72 -5.10
C ASP A 35 11.74 -3.85 -4.30
N VAL A 36 10.48 -3.65 -3.90
CA VAL A 36 9.70 -4.64 -3.13
C VAL A 36 8.45 -5.03 -3.92
N PRO A 37 8.48 -6.16 -4.64
CA PRO A 37 7.30 -6.66 -5.34
C PRO A 37 6.29 -7.25 -4.34
N THR A 38 5.03 -6.85 -4.44
CA THR A 38 3.95 -7.34 -3.58
C THR A 38 2.60 -7.31 -4.30
N ARG A 39 1.52 -7.68 -3.60
CA ARG A 39 0.14 -7.57 -4.07
C ARG A 39 -0.64 -6.59 -3.22
N ALA A 40 -1.39 -5.71 -3.88
CA ALA A 40 -2.20 -4.71 -3.21
C ALA A 40 -3.61 -4.71 -3.80
N PHE A 41 -4.60 -4.37 -2.98
CA PHE A 41 -5.91 -4.01 -3.50
C PHE A 41 -5.92 -2.52 -3.79
N ILE A 42 -6.28 -2.14 -5.01
CA ILE A 42 -6.20 -0.75 -5.49
C ILE A 42 -7.58 -0.32 -5.96
N ARG A 43 -7.95 0.90 -5.62
CA ARG A 43 -9.21 1.52 -6.05
C ARG A 43 -8.98 3.01 -6.30
N GLY A 44 -9.46 3.54 -7.42
CA GLY A 44 -9.51 5.00 -7.64
C GLY A 44 -10.53 5.67 -6.70
N ALA A 45 -10.49 7.00 -6.55
CA ALA A 45 -11.42 7.75 -5.70
C ALA A 45 -12.91 7.45 -6.03
N THR A 46 -13.79 7.33 -5.02
CA THR A 46 -15.23 7.19 -5.27
C THR A 46 -15.85 8.53 -5.71
N PRO A 47 -17.04 8.53 -6.32
CA PRO A 47 -17.77 9.78 -6.60
C PRO A 47 -17.96 10.67 -5.35
N GLU A 48 -18.23 10.08 -4.20
CA GLU A 48 -18.40 10.80 -2.93
C GLU A 48 -17.08 11.41 -2.44
N GLU A 49 -15.98 10.69 -2.57
CA GLU A 49 -14.64 11.18 -2.27
C GLU A 49 -14.25 12.35 -3.18
N ILE A 50 -14.55 12.22 -4.49
CA ILE A 50 -14.31 13.29 -5.47
C ILE A 50 -15.16 14.52 -5.14
N ALA A 51 -16.44 14.34 -4.80
CA ALA A 51 -17.31 15.43 -4.37
C ALA A 51 -16.83 16.10 -3.07
N ALA A 52 -16.13 15.35 -2.21
CA ALA A 52 -15.47 15.87 -1.01
C ALA A 52 -14.10 16.52 -1.28
N GLY A 53 -13.68 16.63 -2.54
CA GLY A 53 -12.45 17.32 -2.97
C GLY A 53 -11.21 16.43 -3.09
N ILE A 54 -11.36 15.10 -3.01
CA ILE A 54 -10.25 14.17 -3.31
C ILE A 54 -10.01 14.17 -4.82
N ASP A 55 -8.76 14.31 -5.24
CA ASP A 55 -8.38 14.28 -6.65
C ASP A 55 -8.73 12.92 -7.29
N VAL A 56 -9.32 12.95 -8.50
CA VAL A 56 -9.75 11.76 -9.26
C VAL A 56 -8.60 10.80 -9.60
N HIS A 57 -7.37 11.31 -9.69
CA HIS A 57 -6.15 10.53 -9.91
C HIS A 57 -5.58 9.94 -8.61
N THR A 58 -6.24 10.15 -7.48
CA THR A 58 -5.88 9.50 -6.21
C THR A 58 -6.33 8.05 -6.21
N SER A 59 -5.41 7.16 -5.85
CA SER A 59 -5.66 5.75 -5.60
C SER A 59 -5.61 5.45 -4.10
N ARG A 60 -6.61 4.71 -3.63
CA ARG A 60 -6.63 4.04 -2.33
C ARG A 60 -6.00 2.67 -2.48
N ILE A 61 -5.02 2.36 -1.64
CA ILE A 61 -4.27 1.11 -1.72
C ILE A 61 -4.31 0.42 -0.37
N VAL A 62 -4.66 -0.87 -0.36
CA VAL A 62 -4.67 -1.71 0.83
C VAL A 62 -3.64 -2.82 0.67
N LEU A 63 -2.78 -2.96 1.68
CA LEU A 63 -1.66 -3.89 1.69
C LEU A 63 -1.60 -4.72 2.96
N SER A 64 -1.09 -5.94 2.82
CA SER A 64 -0.73 -6.81 3.93
C SER A 64 0.75 -6.64 4.30
N PRO A 65 1.13 -6.75 5.59
CA PRO A 65 2.52 -6.77 6.01
C PRO A 65 3.31 -8.00 5.51
N THR A 66 2.66 -9.11 5.16
CA THR A 66 3.32 -10.38 4.84
C THR A 66 4.29 -10.28 3.65
N GLY A 67 3.94 -9.51 2.62
CA GLY A 67 4.69 -9.42 1.36
C GLY A 67 5.76 -8.32 1.32
N LEU A 68 6.04 -7.66 2.44
CA LEU A 68 6.86 -6.44 2.44
C LEU A 68 8.31 -6.65 2.86
N SER A 69 8.70 -7.84 3.33
CA SER A 69 10.11 -8.12 3.72
C SER A 69 10.70 -7.09 4.71
N GLY A 70 9.87 -6.58 5.63
CA GLY A 70 10.25 -5.54 6.58
C GLY A 70 10.18 -4.09 6.04
N PHE A 71 9.83 -3.91 4.77
CA PHE A 71 9.52 -2.60 4.21
C PHE A 71 8.27 -2.03 4.88
N ILE A 72 8.41 -0.83 5.45
CA ILE A 72 7.30 -0.06 6.02
C ILE A 72 7.03 1.10 5.06
N PRO A 73 5.90 1.07 4.31
CA PRO A 73 5.52 2.16 3.43
C PRO A 73 5.38 3.47 4.20
N LYS A 74 5.82 4.56 3.58
CA LYS A 74 5.73 5.92 4.13
C LYS A 74 5.46 6.93 3.02
N GLU A 75 5.10 8.15 3.41
CA GLU A 75 4.93 9.26 2.48
C GLU A 75 6.21 9.51 1.65
N GLY A 76 6.04 9.77 0.36
CA GLY A 76 7.13 9.99 -0.60
C GLY A 76 7.66 8.72 -1.27
N ASP A 77 7.22 7.53 -0.84
CA ASP A 77 7.53 6.29 -1.57
C ASP A 77 6.91 6.27 -2.96
N GLN A 78 7.58 5.59 -3.88
CA GLN A 78 7.03 5.32 -5.20
C GLN A 78 6.38 3.93 -5.21
N LEU A 79 5.18 3.87 -5.78
CA LEU A 79 4.47 2.63 -6.04
C LEU A 79 4.23 2.51 -7.54
N LEU A 80 4.78 1.48 -8.16
CA LEU A 80 4.48 1.15 -9.55
C LEU A 80 3.21 0.29 -9.60
N VAL A 81 2.16 0.83 -10.21
CA VAL A 81 0.89 0.14 -10.45
C VAL A 81 0.74 -0.05 -11.95
N ALA A 82 0.73 -1.30 -12.41
CA ALA A 82 0.73 -1.63 -13.84
C ALA A 82 1.81 -0.89 -14.66
N GLY A 83 2.96 -0.62 -14.04
CA GLY A 83 4.07 0.12 -14.64
C GLY A 83 3.98 1.65 -14.54
N SER A 84 2.84 2.19 -14.10
CA SER A 84 2.66 3.63 -13.86
C SER A 84 3.10 4.01 -12.45
N PRO A 85 4.04 4.95 -12.28
CA PRO A 85 4.47 5.42 -10.97
C PRO A 85 3.38 6.25 -10.29
N ARG A 86 3.16 5.96 -9.02
CA ARG A 86 2.31 6.74 -8.11
C ARG A 86 3.10 7.07 -6.86
N SER A 87 3.02 8.32 -6.43
CA SER A 87 3.66 8.79 -5.21
C SER A 87 2.74 8.57 -4.02
N VAL A 88 3.20 7.88 -2.98
CA VAL A 88 2.47 7.72 -1.73
C VAL A 88 2.36 9.08 -1.03
N THR A 89 1.13 9.54 -0.82
CA THR A 89 0.82 10.81 -0.15
C THR A 89 0.37 10.60 1.28
N VAL A 90 -0.21 9.44 1.60
CA VAL A 90 -0.61 9.07 2.96
C VAL A 90 -0.28 7.60 3.18
N ALA A 91 0.29 7.29 4.34
CA ALA A 91 0.57 5.92 4.75
C ALA A 91 0.11 5.68 6.20
N GLU A 92 -1.00 4.96 6.37
CA GLU A 92 -1.53 4.61 7.68
C GLU A 92 -1.33 3.12 7.98
N THR A 93 -1.05 2.81 9.24
CA THR A 93 -0.92 1.44 9.73
C THR A 93 -2.13 1.08 10.59
N ARG A 94 -2.77 -0.05 10.32
CA ARG A 94 -3.77 -0.63 11.21
C ARG A 94 -3.10 -1.69 12.09
N ARG A 95 -3.37 -1.63 13.39
CA ARG A 95 -2.79 -2.53 14.39
C ARG A 95 -3.84 -3.28 15.20
N ILE A 96 -3.48 -4.47 15.68
CA ILE A 96 -4.19 -5.21 16.72
C ILE A 96 -3.18 -5.51 17.83
N GLY A 97 -3.34 -4.85 18.97
CA GLY A 97 -2.28 -4.76 19.97
C GLY A 97 -1.02 -4.12 19.35
N GLU A 98 0.13 -4.75 19.56
CA GLU A 98 1.43 -4.29 19.05
C GLU A 98 1.72 -4.70 17.59
N HIS A 99 0.83 -5.45 16.95
CA HIS A 99 1.07 -6.00 15.61
C HIS A 99 0.41 -5.18 14.52
N ILE A 100 1.18 -4.79 13.50
CA ILE A 100 0.65 -4.24 12.25
C ILE A 100 -0.05 -5.38 11.49
N VAL A 101 -1.28 -5.13 11.05
CA VAL A 101 -2.11 -6.10 10.32
C VAL A 101 -2.47 -5.65 8.91
N ARG A 102 -2.37 -4.35 8.61
CA ARG A 102 -2.72 -3.76 7.31
C ARG A 102 -2.08 -2.39 7.16
N PHE A 103 -1.75 -2.04 5.92
CA PHE A 103 -1.45 -0.66 5.54
C PHE A 103 -2.56 -0.12 4.65
N ASP A 104 -3.04 1.07 4.97
CA ASP A 104 -4.00 1.83 4.19
C ASP A 104 -3.28 3.05 3.62
N LEU A 105 -3.09 3.10 2.31
CA LEU A 105 -2.34 4.17 1.65
C LEU A 105 -3.23 4.99 0.73
N GLN A 106 -2.80 6.23 0.51
CA GLN A 106 -3.20 7.06 -0.61
C GLN A 106 -1.99 7.30 -1.48
N ALA A 107 -2.16 7.23 -2.80
CA ALA A 107 -1.13 7.60 -3.74
C ALA A 107 -1.72 8.41 -4.90
N ALA A 108 -0.99 9.44 -5.33
CA ALA A 108 -1.35 10.29 -6.46
C ALA A 108 -0.44 10.00 -7.65
N GLY A 109 -1.00 10.03 -8.86
CA GLY A 109 -0.28 9.77 -10.12
C GLY A 109 -1.18 9.27 -11.23
#